data_AF-A0A9N8UXX4-F1
#
_entry.id   AF-A0A9N8UXX4-F1
#
_cell.length_a   1.000
_cell.length_b   1.000
_cell.length_c   1.000
_cell.angle_alpha   90.00
_cell.angle_beta   90.00
_cell.angle_gamma   90.00
#
_symmetry.space_group_name_H-M   'P 1'
#
loop_
_entity.id
_entity.type
_entity.pdbx_description
1 polymer ?
#
loop_
_entity_poly.entity_id
_entity_poly.type
_entity_poly.pdbx_seq_one_letter_code
_entity_poly.pdbx_strand_id
1 'polypeptide(L)'
;MHSIDYPPASRSIQTLTLTEKLLKIGRNTPCAADVHSGSICPCLGWKPKKDKKDIKDRADLCQCNHRVSLHGESQLTSDEAFKARLEIAMEIDTILESKNKLLDFDYEDDELLNLRRKLVAVGENSSNSKKRKLNDERENGPNARKTKIDEFTIPDKPAMIEERQGIIKKEILTNDGKSSKNLVLLTGLKNLIKIQLPNMPPEYITRLVYDNRHYSLTFVKDGNRVVGGITYRLFPDNQLAEIVFCVVSSTEQAKGYGSHLMNHLKDHLKDKEGIKHLMTYADNHAMGFFKKNGFTTDITLDRSLWMSFIKDYDEATIMQCTMIEKVEYLKLHETLARQRKAIRDKIAERRKNTPRYQGLDIFKNGAESGWNEEMEARARGNKKSIRNIMANITSELKKNPKSWPFRNAVSHDEVPDYYNVIKNPMDLSKIEKKVESNCYKSIDDYISDIKTIFSNCRLYNAEGTIYVKCAAGLEKYFIERLKFYDVPFTGSKK
;
A
#
# COMPACT_ATOMS: atom_id res chain seq x y z
N MET A 1 -33.21 -30.11 -7.38
CA MET A 1 -32.15 -29.20 -6.90
C MET A 1 -31.73 -29.69 -5.53
N HIS A 2 -30.65 -30.47 -5.44
CA HIS A 2 -30.17 -30.95 -4.14
C HIS A 2 -29.21 -29.90 -3.56
N SER A 3 -29.59 -29.42 -2.37
CA SER A 3 -28.90 -28.44 -1.54
C SER A 3 -27.44 -28.85 -1.32
N ILE A 4 -26.51 -27.95 -1.62
CA ILE A 4 -25.20 -28.00 -0.99
C ILE A 4 -25.44 -27.49 0.44
N ASP A 5 -25.25 -28.35 1.44
CA ASP A 5 -25.37 -27.98 2.86
C ASP A 5 -24.19 -27.09 3.28
N TYR A 6 -24.13 -25.88 2.72
CA TYR A 6 -23.26 -24.82 3.20
C TYR A 6 -23.94 -24.15 4.40
N PRO A 7 -23.27 -24.07 5.56
CA PRO A 7 -23.88 -23.58 6.79
C PRO A 7 -24.27 -22.10 6.66
N PRO A 8 -25.49 -21.69 7.05
CA PRO A 8 -25.91 -20.30 6.98
C PRO A 8 -25.09 -19.40 7.91
N ALA A 9 -25.09 -18.09 7.66
CA ALA A 9 -24.41 -17.08 8.47
C ALA A 9 -25.12 -16.85 9.81
N SER A 10 -26.42 -17.17 9.91
CA SER A 10 -27.19 -17.09 11.16
C SER A 10 -26.73 -18.07 12.26
N ARG A 11 -25.96 -19.11 11.91
CA ARG A 11 -25.48 -20.12 12.86
C ARG A 11 -24.24 -19.62 13.59
N SER A 12 -24.29 -19.58 14.93
CA SER A 12 -23.18 -19.11 15.78
C SER A 12 -21.89 -19.91 15.54
N ILE A 13 -20.75 -19.20 15.53
CA ILE A 13 -19.39 -19.75 15.43
C ILE A 13 -19.16 -20.92 16.41
N GLN A 14 -19.72 -20.85 17.62
CA GLN A 14 -19.52 -21.89 18.65
C GLN A 14 -20.20 -23.22 18.28
N THR A 15 -21.27 -23.17 17.50
CA THR A 15 -22.09 -24.34 17.12
C THR A 15 -21.64 -24.99 15.82
N LEU A 16 -20.69 -24.40 15.09
CA LEU A 16 -20.14 -24.94 13.86
C LEU A 16 -19.08 -26.02 14.16
N THR A 17 -19.18 -27.14 13.46
CA THR A 17 -18.13 -28.18 13.41
C THR A 17 -16.85 -27.62 12.81
N LEU A 18 -15.71 -28.27 13.04
CA LEU A 18 -14.42 -27.84 12.48
C LEU A 18 -14.47 -27.78 10.95
N THR A 19 -15.11 -28.76 10.30
CA THR A 19 -15.28 -28.80 8.84
C THR A 19 -16.11 -27.62 8.34
N GLU A 20 -17.21 -27.27 9.02
CA GLU A 20 -18.03 -26.10 8.67
C GLU A 20 -17.26 -24.78 8.84
N LYS A 21 -16.44 -24.65 9.88
CA LYS A 21 -15.56 -23.48 10.07
C LYS A 21 -14.54 -23.37 8.93
N LEU A 22 -13.97 -24.50 8.52
CA LEU A 22 -13.04 -24.57 7.39
C LEU A 22 -13.73 -24.26 6.06
N LEU A 23 -14.99 -24.63 5.87
CA LEU A 23 -15.77 -24.27 4.66
C LEU A 23 -15.92 -22.75 4.54
N LYS A 24 -16.26 -22.07 5.65
CA LYS A 24 -16.42 -20.62 5.67
C LYS A 24 -15.11 -19.87 5.35
N ILE A 25 -14.01 -20.29 5.96
CA ILE A 25 -12.67 -19.72 5.68
C ILE A 25 -12.21 -20.10 4.27
N GLY A 26 -12.37 -21.37 3.90
CA GLY A 26 -11.88 -21.97 2.67
C GLY A 26 -12.55 -21.38 1.44
N ARG A 27 -13.84 -21.02 1.50
CA ARG A 27 -14.54 -20.29 0.42
C ARG A 27 -13.77 -19.06 -0.06
N ASN A 28 -13.12 -18.37 0.87
CA ASN A 28 -12.46 -17.09 0.65
C ASN A 28 -10.94 -17.21 0.59
N THR A 29 -10.39 -18.42 0.62
CA THR A 29 -8.95 -18.66 0.62
C THR A 29 -8.54 -19.67 -0.47
N PRO A 30 -7.49 -19.37 -1.26
CA PRO A 30 -6.99 -20.31 -2.26
C PRO A 30 -6.47 -21.61 -1.61
N CYS A 31 -6.37 -22.65 -2.42
CA CYS A 31 -5.85 -23.94 -2.00
C CYS A 31 -4.32 -23.92 -1.83
N ALA A 32 -3.84 -24.59 -0.79
CA ALA A 32 -2.43 -24.72 -0.41
C ALA A 32 -1.85 -26.14 -0.66
N ALA A 33 -2.58 -27.01 -1.36
CA ALA A 33 -2.26 -28.44 -1.47
C ALA A 33 -0.91 -28.78 -2.14
N ASP A 34 -0.35 -27.89 -2.96
CA ASP A 34 0.75 -28.23 -3.87
C ASP A 34 2.01 -27.38 -3.68
N VAL A 35 2.48 -27.27 -2.43
CA VAL A 35 3.80 -26.69 -2.16
C VAL A 35 4.94 -27.68 -2.50
N HIS A 36 4.66 -28.97 -2.66
CA HIS A 36 5.69 -30.01 -2.93
C HIS A 36 5.74 -30.53 -4.39
N SER A 37 4.71 -30.32 -5.21
CA SER A 37 4.62 -30.83 -6.59
C SER A 37 4.88 -29.78 -7.68
N GLY A 38 5.06 -28.50 -7.29
CA GLY A 38 5.39 -27.41 -8.22
C GLY A 38 4.22 -26.90 -9.08
N SER A 39 3.01 -27.43 -8.89
CA SER A 39 1.82 -27.03 -9.66
C SER A 39 0.81 -26.36 -8.73
N ILE A 40 0.71 -25.03 -8.75
CA ILE A 40 -0.23 -24.31 -7.87
C ILE A 40 -1.67 -24.56 -8.33
N CYS A 41 -2.50 -25.03 -7.40
CA CYS A 41 -3.91 -25.24 -7.64
C CYS A 41 -4.62 -23.91 -8.02
N PRO A 42 -5.33 -23.83 -9.17
CA PRO A 42 -5.87 -22.57 -9.70
C PRO A 42 -7.15 -22.08 -9.00
N CYS A 43 -7.63 -22.77 -7.95
CA CYS A 43 -8.85 -22.36 -7.29
C CYS A 43 -8.64 -21.14 -6.39
N LEU A 44 -9.47 -20.12 -6.59
CA LEU A 44 -9.45 -18.85 -5.84
C LEU A 44 -10.17 -18.94 -4.48
N GLY A 45 -10.63 -20.13 -4.12
CA GLY A 45 -11.54 -20.38 -3.01
C GLY A 45 -12.10 -21.79 -3.10
N TRP A 46 -12.51 -22.35 -1.98
CA TRP A 46 -13.21 -23.63 -1.94
C TRP A 46 -14.56 -23.49 -2.65
N LYS A 47 -14.82 -24.40 -3.61
CA LYS A 47 -16.09 -24.50 -4.34
C LYS A 47 -16.54 -25.95 -4.33
N PRO A 48 -17.80 -26.25 -4.01
CA PRO A 48 -18.29 -27.63 -3.92
C PRO A 48 -18.15 -28.37 -5.25
N LYS A 49 -17.59 -29.59 -5.21
CA LYS A 49 -17.51 -30.46 -6.37
C LYS A 49 -18.90 -31.07 -6.68
N LYS A 50 -19.41 -30.82 -7.90
CA LYS A 50 -20.73 -31.29 -8.35
C LYS A 50 -20.65 -32.66 -9.03
N ASP A 51 -20.22 -33.72 -8.34
CA ASP A 51 -20.23 -35.07 -8.92
C ASP A 51 -21.63 -35.70 -8.85
N LYS A 52 -22.19 -36.08 -10.01
CA LYS A 52 -23.58 -36.55 -10.19
C LYS A 52 -23.86 -38.00 -9.72
N LYS A 53 -22.95 -38.68 -9.01
CA LYS A 53 -23.08 -40.13 -8.77
C LYS A 53 -22.94 -40.66 -7.35
N ASP A 54 -22.53 -39.88 -6.35
CA ASP A 54 -22.51 -40.36 -4.96
C ASP A 54 -23.06 -39.30 -4.00
N ILE A 55 -24.27 -39.56 -3.52
CA ILE A 55 -25.17 -38.60 -2.86
C ILE A 55 -24.90 -38.43 -1.36
N LYS A 56 -23.84 -38.99 -0.75
CA LYS A 56 -23.70 -38.91 0.72
C LYS A 56 -22.39 -38.46 1.37
N ASP A 57 -21.19 -38.56 0.79
CA ASP A 57 -19.99 -38.49 1.67
C ASP A 57 -18.80 -37.60 1.25
N ARG A 58 -18.95 -36.61 0.34
CA ARG A 58 -17.79 -35.76 -0.07
C ARG A 58 -18.06 -34.25 -0.13
N ALA A 59 -18.81 -33.73 0.84
CA ALA A 59 -19.04 -32.28 1.00
C ALA A 59 -17.76 -31.50 1.37
N ASP A 60 -16.65 -32.17 1.68
CA ASP A 60 -15.35 -31.57 1.99
C ASP A 60 -14.49 -31.32 0.75
N LEU A 61 -14.87 -31.82 -0.43
CA LEU A 61 -14.08 -31.69 -1.66
C LEU A 61 -14.40 -30.44 -2.48
N CYS A 62 -13.33 -29.72 -2.83
CA CYS A 62 -13.37 -28.63 -3.76
C CYS A 62 -13.43 -29.14 -5.22
N GLN A 63 -13.90 -28.31 -6.15
CA GLN A 63 -13.82 -28.55 -7.61
C GLN A 63 -12.40 -28.87 -8.09
N CYS A 64 -11.37 -28.39 -7.39
CA CYS A 64 -9.99 -28.73 -7.68
C CYS A 64 -9.54 -30.12 -7.18
N ASN A 65 -10.46 -30.94 -6.66
CA ASN A 65 -10.22 -32.24 -6.01
C ASN A 65 -9.44 -32.20 -4.69
N HIS A 66 -9.13 -31.03 -4.15
CA HIS A 66 -8.52 -30.89 -2.84
C HIS A 66 -9.57 -30.75 -1.72
N ARG A 67 -9.24 -31.26 -0.53
CA ARG A 67 -10.09 -31.14 0.66
C ARG A 67 -10.10 -29.70 1.18
N VAL A 68 -11.20 -29.30 1.82
CA VAL A 68 -11.37 -27.99 2.47
C VAL A 68 -10.27 -27.68 3.49
N SER A 69 -9.68 -28.68 4.14
CA SER A 69 -8.55 -28.50 5.06
C SER A 69 -7.29 -27.93 4.40
N LEU A 70 -7.16 -28.11 3.08
CA LEU A 70 -6.09 -27.54 2.25
C LEU A 70 -6.44 -26.13 1.76
N HIS A 71 -7.64 -25.63 2.05
CA HIS A 71 -8.04 -24.25 1.83
C HIS A 71 -7.98 -23.50 3.15
N GLY A 72 -7.02 -22.59 3.30
CA GLY A 72 -6.89 -21.79 4.52
C GLY A 72 -5.94 -22.31 5.59
N GLU A 73 -5.14 -23.34 5.29
CA GLU A 73 -4.06 -23.90 6.11
C GLU A 73 -4.48 -24.25 7.55
N SER A 74 -4.99 -25.47 7.72
CA SER A 74 -5.36 -26.06 9.02
C SER A 74 -4.16 -26.58 9.84
N GLN A 75 -2.91 -26.40 9.40
CA GLN A 75 -1.74 -26.88 10.13
C GLN A 75 -1.05 -25.73 10.89
N LEU A 76 -1.61 -25.44 12.08
CA LEU A 76 -0.99 -24.70 13.19
C LEU A 76 -0.73 -23.20 12.98
N THR A 77 -1.81 -22.44 12.77
CA THR A 77 -1.89 -21.03 13.18
C THR A 77 -2.32 -20.94 14.65
N SER A 78 -2.00 -19.87 15.38
CA SER A 78 -2.49 -19.69 16.76
C SER A 78 -4.02 -19.66 16.78
N ASP A 79 -4.64 -20.14 17.86
CA ASP A 79 -6.11 -20.16 18.04
C ASP A 79 -6.74 -18.78 17.79
N GLU A 80 -6.02 -17.70 18.12
CA GLU A 80 -6.41 -16.31 17.90
C GLU A 80 -6.51 -15.94 16.41
N ALA A 81 -5.55 -16.36 15.59
CA ALA A 81 -5.54 -16.06 14.16
C ALA A 81 -6.62 -16.86 13.41
N PHE A 82 -6.84 -18.11 13.82
CA PHE A 82 -7.94 -18.91 13.31
C PHE A 82 -9.30 -18.27 13.63
N LYS A 83 -9.48 -17.81 14.88
CA LYS A 83 -10.70 -17.12 15.32
C LYS A 83 -10.95 -15.82 14.55
N ALA A 84 -9.93 -14.97 14.38
CA ALA A 84 -10.05 -13.73 13.62
C ALA A 84 -10.40 -13.96 12.14
N ARG A 85 -9.83 -14.99 11.50
CA ARG A 85 -10.18 -15.34 10.11
C ARG A 85 -11.60 -15.87 10.00
N LEU A 86 -12.07 -16.62 11.00
CA LEU A 86 -13.43 -17.12 11.06
C LEU A 86 -14.47 -16.00 11.25
N GLU A 87 -14.18 -15.01 12.08
CA GLU A 87 -15.05 -13.83 12.27
C GLU A 87 -15.22 -13.05 10.96
N ILE A 88 -14.14 -12.81 10.22
CA ILE A 88 -14.20 -12.12 8.91
C ILE A 88 -14.96 -12.98 7.88
N ALA A 89 -14.77 -14.31 7.90
CA ALA A 89 -15.52 -15.21 7.02
C ALA A 89 -17.04 -15.17 7.28
N MET A 90 -17.45 -15.05 8.56
CA MET A 90 -18.85 -14.90 8.94
C MET A 90 -19.44 -13.56 8.48
N GLU A 91 -18.65 -12.48 8.54
CA GLU A 91 -19.05 -11.17 8.02
C GLU A 91 -19.30 -11.22 6.51
N ILE A 92 -18.41 -11.88 5.76
CA ILE A 92 -18.57 -12.14 4.32
C ILE A 92 -19.86 -12.92 4.03
N ASP A 93 -20.10 -14.01 4.76
CA ASP A 93 -21.30 -14.84 4.59
C ASP A 93 -22.58 -14.04 4.91
N THR A 94 -22.56 -13.16 5.91
CA THR A 94 -23.70 -12.31 6.28
C THR A 94 -24.06 -11.33 5.16
N ILE A 95 -23.05 -10.70 4.55
CA ILE A 95 -23.25 -9.81 3.40
C ILE A 95 -23.79 -10.60 2.21
N LEU A 96 -23.23 -11.76 1.92
CA LEU A 96 -23.70 -12.63 0.84
C LEU A 96 -25.15 -13.10 1.07
N GLU A 97 -25.54 -13.44 2.30
CA GLU A 97 -26.93 -13.79 2.65
C GLU A 97 -27.88 -12.61 2.46
N SER A 98 -27.52 -11.41 2.92
CA SER A 98 -28.34 -10.20 2.75
C SER A 98 -28.64 -9.89 1.28
N LYS A 99 -27.73 -10.29 0.38
CA LYS A 99 -27.86 -10.10 -1.08
C LYS A 99 -28.49 -11.31 -1.78
N ASN A 100 -28.88 -12.35 -1.02
CA ASN A 100 -29.34 -13.64 -1.53
C ASN A 100 -28.33 -14.31 -2.49
N LYS A 101 -27.05 -14.13 -2.22
CA LYS A 101 -25.89 -14.60 -3.01
C LYS A 101 -25.01 -15.60 -2.25
N LEU A 102 -25.47 -16.14 -1.12
CA LEU A 102 -24.67 -17.08 -0.33
C LEU A 102 -24.23 -18.31 -1.14
N LEU A 103 -25.09 -18.89 -1.98
CA LEU A 103 -24.70 -20.06 -2.79
C LEU A 103 -24.06 -19.68 -4.15
N ASP A 104 -23.87 -18.39 -4.40
CA ASP A 104 -23.19 -17.85 -5.59
C ASP A 104 -21.70 -17.69 -5.29
N PHE A 105 -20.92 -18.75 -5.51
CA PHE A 105 -19.49 -18.79 -5.21
C PHE A 105 -18.64 -17.95 -6.19
N ASP A 106 -19.24 -17.43 -7.25
CA ASP A 106 -18.60 -16.59 -8.27
C ASP A 106 -18.97 -15.10 -8.11
N TYR A 107 -19.84 -14.77 -7.15
CA TYR A 107 -20.23 -13.39 -6.89
C TYR A 107 -19.09 -12.55 -6.28
N GLU A 108 -18.90 -11.36 -6.83
CA GLU A 108 -17.88 -10.39 -6.43
C GLU A 108 -18.48 -8.99 -6.26
N ASP A 109 -17.93 -8.25 -5.30
CA ASP A 109 -18.34 -6.89 -4.94
C ASP A 109 -17.18 -6.21 -4.19
N ASP A 110 -17.09 -4.88 -4.25
CA ASP A 110 -15.99 -4.09 -3.70
C ASP A 110 -15.85 -4.24 -2.18
N GLU A 111 -16.98 -4.36 -1.47
CA GLU A 111 -17.03 -4.60 -0.03
C GLU A 111 -16.48 -6.00 0.32
N LEU A 112 -16.88 -7.03 -0.44
CA LEU A 112 -16.42 -8.41 -0.27
C LEU A 112 -14.93 -8.55 -0.62
N LEU A 113 -14.45 -7.86 -1.65
CA LEU A 113 -13.04 -7.83 -2.05
C LEU A 113 -12.15 -7.21 -0.97
N ASN A 114 -12.64 -6.19 -0.26
CA ASN A 114 -11.93 -5.61 0.89
C ASN A 114 -11.87 -6.59 2.08
N LEU A 115 -12.96 -7.28 2.39
CA LEU A 115 -13.02 -8.27 3.48
C LEU A 115 -12.16 -9.51 3.19
N ARG A 116 -12.18 -10.02 1.95
CA ARG A 116 -11.31 -11.13 1.51
C ARG A 116 -9.82 -10.75 1.67
N ARG A 117 -9.44 -9.52 1.34
CA ARG A 117 -8.06 -9.01 1.57
C ARG A 117 -7.70 -8.99 3.06
N LYS A 118 -8.60 -8.54 3.93
CA LYS A 118 -8.39 -8.57 5.39
C LYS A 118 -8.22 -10.01 5.91
N LEU A 119 -9.04 -10.94 5.43
CA LEU A 119 -9.00 -12.35 5.83
C LEU A 119 -7.66 -13.03 5.49
N VAL A 120 -7.06 -12.69 4.36
CA VAL A 120 -5.73 -13.18 3.96
C VAL A 120 -4.61 -12.55 4.79
N ALA A 121 -4.67 -11.23 5.02
CA ALA A 121 -3.65 -10.50 5.80
C ALA A 121 -3.52 -10.99 7.26
N VAL A 122 -4.60 -11.47 7.88
CA VAL A 122 -4.56 -12.07 9.23
C VAL A 122 -3.69 -13.33 9.27
N GLY A 123 -3.63 -14.11 8.19
CA GLY A 123 -2.76 -15.29 8.09
C GLY A 123 -1.27 -14.96 7.98
N GLU A 124 -0.93 -13.82 7.36
CA GLU A 124 0.46 -13.39 7.12
C GLU A 124 1.14 -12.80 8.37
N ASN A 125 0.37 -12.22 9.28
CA ASN A 125 0.90 -11.66 10.53
C ASN A 125 1.36 -12.75 11.53
N SER A 126 0.83 -13.98 11.42
CA SER A 126 1.21 -15.10 12.31
C SER A 126 2.39 -15.93 11.79
N SER A 127 2.65 -15.94 10.48
CA SER A 127 3.80 -16.65 9.90
C SER A 127 5.13 -15.91 10.10
N ASN A 128 5.08 -14.59 10.34
CA ASN A 128 6.25 -13.80 10.79
C ASN A 128 6.64 -14.04 12.26
N SER A 129 5.79 -14.68 13.06
CA SER A 129 5.98 -14.85 14.50
C SER A 129 6.75 -16.12 14.90
N LYS A 130 6.92 -17.09 13.98
CA LYS A 130 7.56 -18.40 14.30
C LYS A 130 9.06 -18.52 14.01
N LYS A 131 9.76 -17.45 13.60
CA LYS A 131 11.25 -17.43 13.52
C LYS A 131 11.95 -16.60 14.60
N ARG A 132 11.22 -16.13 15.61
CA ARG A 132 11.79 -15.51 16.82
C ARG A 132 11.36 -16.26 18.08
N LYS A 133 11.93 -17.45 18.29
CA LYS A 133 12.07 -18.03 19.63
C LYS A 133 13.47 -18.62 19.75
N LEU A 134 14.36 -17.83 20.36
CA LEU A 134 15.52 -18.33 21.10
C LEU A 134 15.67 -17.45 22.34
N ASN A 135 15.27 -18.05 23.45
CA ASN A 135 15.56 -17.81 24.86
C ASN A 135 15.46 -16.38 25.40
N ASP A 136 14.33 -16.10 26.04
CA ASP A 136 14.17 -15.04 27.03
C ASP A 136 14.21 -15.70 28.42
N GLU A 137 15.41 -15.91 28.95
CA GLU A 137 15.60 -16.10 30.38
C GLU A 137 15.81 -14.73 31.00
N ARG A 138 14.94 -14.43 31.97
CA ARG A 138 14.92 -13.19 32.73
C ARG A 138 16.26 -12.99 33.43
N GLU A 139 16.96 -11.90 33.13
CA GLU A 139 17.87 -11.27 34.08
C GLU A 139 17.69 -9.75 34.12
N ASN A 140 17.50 -9.28 35.35
CA ASN A 140 17.35 -7.89 35.77
C ASN A 140 18.62 -7.08 35.48
N GLY A 141 18.46 -5.81 35.08
CA GLY A 141 19.50 -4.78 35.23
C GLY A 141 19.55 -3.75 34.09
N PRO A 142 19.80 -2.45 34.39
CA PRO A 142 19.88 -1.40 33.39
C PRO A 142 21.22 -1.49 32.63
N ASN A 143 21.20 -1.23 31.32
CA ASN A 143 22.31 -1.34 30.36
C ASN A 143 22.60 -2.75 29.77
N ALA A 144 21.65 -3.30 29.02
CA ALA A 144 21.97 -4.28 27.99
C ALA A 144 22.22 -3.58 26.65
N ARG A 145 23.48 -3.64 26.18
CA ARG A 145 23.92 -3.25 24.83
C ARG A 145 22.90 -3.70 23.77
N LYS A 146 22.39 -2.76 22.97
CA LYS A 146 21.83 -3.08 21.64
C LYS A 146 22.86 -3.98 20.94
N THR A 147 22.52 -5.23 20.74
CA THR A 147 23.25 -6.14 19.86
C THR A 147 23.47 -5.39 18.55
N LYS A 148 24.74 -5.17 18.21
CA LYS A 148 25.13 -4.60 16.92
C LYS A 148 24.58 -5.56 15.86
N ILE A 149 23.47 -5.21 15.23
CA ILE A 149 23.14 -5.73 13.91
C ILE A 149 24.32 -5.29 13.06
N ASP A 150 25.10 -6.26 12.58
CA ASP A 150 26.23 -5.96 11.72
C ASP A 150 25.68 -5.25 10.49
N GLU A 151 26.00 -3.97 10.36
CA GLU A 151 25.35 -3.02 9.44
C GLU A 151 25.69 -3.28 7.97
N PHE A 152 26.38 -4.40 7.70
CA PHE A 152 26.99 -4.79 6.45
C PHE A 152 26.15 -5.73 5.61
N THR A 153 25.18 -6.42 6.20
CA THR A 153 24.33 -7.36 5.49
C THR A 153 22.90 -6.85 5.48
N ILE A 154 22.61 -5.92 4.56
CA ILE A 154 21.22 -5.64 4.19
C ILE A 154 20.67 -6.93 3.57
N PRO A 155 19.62 -7.55 4.12
CA PRO A 155 19.09 -8.78 3.55
C PRO A 155 18.62 -8.53 2.12
N ASP A 156 19.07 -9.35 1.18
CA ASP A 156 18.61 -9.32 -0.20
C ASP A 156 17.08 -9.48 -0.21
N LYS A 157 16.40 -8.70 -1.07
CA LYS A 157 14.96 -8.86 -1.25
C LYS A 157 14.67 -10.23 -1.90
N PRO A 158 13.50 -10.86 -1.62
CA PRO A 158 13.18 -12.16 -2.18
C PRO A 158 13.33 -12.25 -3.71
N ALA A 159 12.94 -11.21 -4.46
CA ALA A 159 13.12 -11.17 -5.91
C ALA A 159 14.60 -11.28 -6.35
N MET A 160 15.53 -10.66 -5.61
CA MET A 160 16.97 -10.74 -5.90
C MET A 160 17.52 -12.14 -5.63
N ILE A 161 17.03 -12.77 -4.56
CA ILE A 161 17.39 -14.15 -4.20
C ILE A 161 16.87 -15.12 -5.26
N GLU A 162 15.60 -14.99 -5.66
CA GLU A 162 14.98 -15.83 -6.70
C GLU A 162 15.72 -15.68 -8.05
N GLU A 163 16.22 -14.48 -8.39
CA GLU A 163 17.03 -14.28 -9.61
C GLU A 163 18.40 -14.96 -9.51
N ARG A 164 19.11 -14.79 -8.38
CA ARG A 164 20.42 -15.41 -8.15
C ARG A 164 20.33 -16.94 -8.17
N GLN A 165 19.21 -17.50 -7.72
CA GLN A 165 18.91 -18.93 -7.77
C GLN A 165 18.43 -19.42 -9.14
N GLY A 166 18.23 -18.50 -10.11
CA GLY A 166 17.77 -18.83 -11.45
C GLY A 166 16.28 -19.21 -11.56
N ILE A 167 15.51 -19.02 -10.49
CA ILE A 167 14.05 -19.27 -10.45
C ILE A 167 13.33 -18.28 -11.35
N ILE A 168 13.77 -17.03 -11.32
CA ILE A 168 13.32 -15.99 -12.25
C ILE A 168 14.45 -15.61 -13.20
N LYS A 169 14.09 -15.29 -14.43
CA LYS A 169 15.00 -14.81 -15.47
C LYS A 169 14.47 -13.51 -16.04
N LYS A 170 15.38 -12.56 -16.25
CA LYS A 170 15.09 -11.34 -16.99
C LYS A 170 15.09 -11.62 -18.48
N GLU A 171 14.02 -11.23 -19.17
CA GLU A 171 13.94 -11.26 -20.63
C GLU A 171 13.49 -9.90 -21.16
N ILE A 172 14.22 -9.37 -22.14
CA ILE A 172 13.83 -8.18 -22.91
C ILE A 172 13.12 -8.68 -24.15
N LEU A 173 11.86 -8.32 -24.28
CA LEU A 173 10.95 -8.80 -25.32
C LEU A 173 10.65 -7.67 -26.30
N THR A 174 10.55 -8.04 -27.57
CA THR A 174 10.06 -7.17 -28.65
C THR A 174 9.28 -8.03 -29.65
N ASN A 175 8.34 -7.42 -30.36
CA ASN A 175 7.61 -8.07 -31.44
C ASN A 175 8.40 -7.94 -32.74
N ASP A 176 9.42 -8.80 -32.90
CA ASP A 176 10.27 -8.85 -34.09
C ASP A 176 9.74 -9.77 -35.21
N GLY A 177 8.61 -10.44 -34.96
CA GLY A 177 8.02 -11.42 -35.89
C GLY A 177 8.83 -12.72 -36.05
N LYS A 178 9.92 -12.91 -35.30
CA LYS A 178 10.84 -14.05 -35.46
C LYS A 178 10.73 -15.07 -34.34
N SER A 179 10.48 -14.64 -33.11
CA SER A 179 10.44 -15.52 -31.93
C SER A 179 9.00 -15.82 -31.51
N SER A 180 8.55 -17.06 -31.74
CA SER A 180 7.26 -17.54 -31.21
C SER A 180 7.23 -17.50 -29.67
N LYS A 181 8.39 -17.71 -29.02
CA LYS A 181 8.54 -17.58 -27.57
C LYS A 181 8.28 -16.15 -27.09
N ASN A 182 8.83 -15.15 -27.78
CA ASN A 182 8.59 -13.74 -27.42
C ASN A 182 7.10 -13.40 -27.50
N LEU A 183 6.41 -13.91 -28.53
CA LEU A 183 4.97 -13.68 -28.68
C LEU A 183 4.16 -14.30 -27.52
N VAL A 184 4.52 -15.51 -27.08
CA VAL A 184 3.89 -16.15 -25.91
C VAL A 184 4.11 -15.31 -24.65
N LEU A 185 5.33 -14.84 -24.42
CA LEU A 185 5.65 -14.03 -23.24
C LEU A 185 5.01 -12.64 -23.29
N LEU A 186 4.99 -11.98 -24.46
CA LEU A 186 4.26 -10.73 -24.67
C LEU A 186 2.75 -10.92 -24.46
N THR A 187 2.19 -12.06 -24.86
CA THR A 187 0.79 -12.42 -24.56
C THR A 187 0.57 -12.54 -23.05
N GLY A 188 1.49 -13.21 -22.34
CA GLY A 188 1.48 -13.31 -20.89
C GLY A 188 1.54 -11.93 -20.20
N LEU A 189 2.42 -11.06 -20.68
CA LEU A 189 2.55 -9.69 -20.18
C LEU A 189 1.29 -8.86 -20.46
N LYS A 190 0.73 -8.92 -21.68
CA LYS A 190 -0.54 -8.26 -22.03
C LYS A 190 -1.65 -8.67 -21.05
N ASN A 191 -1.79 -9.97 -20.78
CA ASN A 191 -2.82 -10.48 -19.87
C ASN A 191 -2.58 -9.98 -18.45
N LEU A 192 -1.32 -9.95 -18.00
CA LEU A 192 -0.97 -9.38 -16.70
C LEU A 192 -1.30 -7.89 -16.61
N ILE A 193 -0.98 -7.10 -17.64
CA ILE A 193 -1.31 -5.67 -17.70
C ILE A 193 -2.83 -5.47 -17.65
N LYS A 194 -3.59 -6.24 -18.42
CA LYS A 194 -5.06 -6.18 -18.41
C LYS A 194 -5.65 -6.44 -17.02
N ILE A 195 -5.08 -7.38 -16.26
CA ILE A 195 -5.54 -7.68 -14.89
C ILE A 195 -5.15 -6.57 -13.91
N GLN A 196 -3.92 -6.05 -14.00
CA GLN A 196 -3.40 -5.08 -13.04
C GLN A 196 -3.87 -3.64 -13.33
N LEU A 197 -4.27 -3.32 -14.58
CA LEU A 197 -4.73 -2.01 -15.02
C LEU A 197 -6.12 -2.13 -15.69
N PRO A 198 -7.21 -2.33 -14.92
CA PRO A 198 -8.55 -2.57 -15.47
C PRO A 198 -9.14 -1.37 -16.21
N ASN A 199 -8.69 -0.15 -15.88
CA ASN A 199 -9.16 1.08 -16.52
C ASN A 199 -8.54 1.30 -17.91
N MET A 200 -7.53 0.51 -18.31
CA MET A 200 -6.88 0.64 -19.61
C MET A 200 -7.58 -0.24 -20.65
N PRO A 201 -8.02 0.31 -21.80
CA PRO A 201 -8.72 -0.46 -22.82
C PRO A 201 -7.88 -1.67 -23.31
N PRO A 202 -8.46 -2.89 -23.39
CA PRO A 202 -7.72 -4.08 -23.80
C PRO A 202 -7.09 -3.98 -25.20
N GLU A 203 -7.76 -3.30 -26.13
CA GLU A 203 -7.29 -3.06 -27.50
C GLU A 203 -6.08 -2.12 -27.49
N TYR A 204 -6.12 -1.11 -26.61
CA TYR A 204 -5.02 -0.17 -26.42
C TYR A 204 -3.77 -0.87 -25.87
N ILE A 205 -3.94 -1.68 -24.80
CA ILE A 205 -2.85 -2.49 -24.25
C ILE A 205 -2.27 -3.42 -25.32
N THR A 206 -3.14 -4.15 -26.04
CA THR A 206 -2.74 -5.08 -27.10
C THR A 206 -1.92 -4.37 -28.17
N ARG A 207 -2.38 -3.21 -28.63
CA ARG A 207 -1.71 -2.44 -29.68
C ARG A 207 -0.30 -2.01 -29.27
N LEU A 208 -0.11 -1.55 -28.04
CA LEU A 208 1.20 -1.07 -27.59
C LEU A 208 2.17 -2.18 -27.18
N VAL A 209 1.68 -3.24 -26.53
CA VAL A 209 2.54 -4.39 -26.15
C VAL A 209 3.09 -5.11 -27.38
N TYR A 210 2.34 -5.14 -28.49
CA TYR A 210 2.78 -5.74 -29.74
C TYR A 210 3.33 -4.75 -30.78
N ASP A 211 3.38 -3.45 -30.49
CA ASP A 211 4.00 -2.47 -31.39
C ASP A 211 5.52 -2.71 -31.42
N ASN A 212 6.09 -2.79 -32.62
CA ASN A 212 7.50 -3.11 -32.84
C ASN A 212 8.48 -2.01 -32.40
N ARG A 213 7.99 -0.81 -32.08
CA ARG A 213 8.77 0.29 -31.49
C ARG A 213 8.74 0.27 -29.97
N HIS A 214 7.99 -0.65 -29.37
CA HIS A 214 7.94 -0.84 -27.94
C HIS A 214 8.74 -2.08 -27.55
N TYR A 215 9.36 -1.99 -26.37
CA TYR A 215 10.14 -3.04 -25.76
C TYR A 215 9.54 -3.35 -24.40
N SER A 216 9.65 -4.60 -23.97
CA SER A 216 9.13 -5.02 -22.67
C SER A 216 10.20 -5.76 -21.88
N LEU A 217 10.65 -5.18 -20.78
CA LEU A 217 11.54 -5.86 -19.83
C LEU A 217 10.67 -6.65 -18.85
N THR A 218 10.85 -7.96 -18.82
CA THR A 218 10.00 -8.88 -18.06
C THR A 218 10.79 -9.77 -17.13
N PHE A 219 10.18 -10.18 -16.02
CA PHE A 219 10.62 -11.33 -15.26
C PHE A 219 9.76 -12.54 -15.60
N VAL A 220 10.43 -13.59 -16.02
CA VAL A 220 9.83 -14.87 -16.36
C VAL A 220 10.23 -15.89 -15.30
N LYS A 221 9.23 -16.51 -14.69
CA LYS A 221 9.38 -17.58 -13.69
C LYS A 221 9.03 -18.91 -14.34
N ASP A 222 9.76 -19.97 -13.97
CA ASP A 222 9.53 -21.33 -14.47
C ASP A 222 9.53 -21.44 -16.01
N GLY A 223 10.30 -20.56 -16.68
CA GLY A 223 10.53 -20.56 -18.13
C GLY A 223 9.47 -19.88 -19.01
N ASN A 224 8.19 -19.90 -18.61
CA ASN A 224 7.10 -19.38 -19.45
C ASN A 224 6.10 -18.43 -18.74
N ARG A 225 6.18 -18.28 -17.40
CA ARG A 225 5.21 -17.45 -16.66
C ARG A 225 5.75 -16.05 -16.42
N VAL A 226 5.11 -15.04 -17.00
CA VAL A 226 5.44 -13.63 -16.73
C VAL A 226 4.89 -13.22 -15.35
N VAL A 227 5.78 -12.86 -14.43
CA VAL A 227 5.42 -12.42 -13.06
C VAL A 227 5.37 -10.90 -12.91
N GLY A 228 6.01 -10.18 -13.82
CA GLY A 228 6.01 -8.72 -13.88
C GLY A 228 6.74 -8.22 -15.11
N GLY A 229 6.46 -6.98 -15.49
CA GLY A 229 7.14 -6.37 -16.62
C GLY A 229 6.90 -4.87 -16.74
N ILE A 230 7.83 -4.24 -17.47
CA ILE A 230 7.79 -2.83 -17.83
C ILE A 230 7.84 -2.74 -19.36
N THR A 231 6.77 -2.22 -19.97
CA THR A 231 6.74 -1.88 -21.39
C THR A 231 7.13 -0.42 -21.55
N TYR A 232 8.10 -0.16 -22.42
CA TYR A 232 8.66 1.17 -22.65
C TYR A 232 8.94 1.41 -24.13
N ARG A 233 9.08 2.68 -24.49
CA ARG A 233 9.43 3.15 -25.83
C ARG A 233 10.66 4.03 -25.77
N LEU A 234 11.57 3.85 -26.72
CA LEU A 234 12.84 4.57 -26.78
C LEU A 234 12.77 5.78 -27.72
N PHE A 235 13.40 6.87 -27.31
CA PHE A 235 13.67 8.07 -28.11
C PHE A 235 15.17 8.41 -27.97
N PRO A 236 16.06 7.70 -28.70
CA PRO A 236 17.51 7.81 -28.53
C PRO A 236 18.05 9.22 -28.78
N ASP A 237 17.52 9.91 -29.81
CA ASP A 237 17.92 11.28 -30.17
C ASP A 237 17.69 12.27 -29.02
N ASN A 238 16.66 12.01 -28.21
CA ASN A 238 16.27 12.83 -27.07
C ASN A 238 16.83 12.28 -25.73
N GLN A 239 17.60 11.19 -25.78
CA GLN A 239 18.11 10.47 -24.61
C GLN A 239 17.01 10.13 -23.59
N LEU A 240 15.81 9.83 -24.11
CA LEU A 240 14.57 9.72 -23.37
C LEU A 240 13.94 8.34 -23.61
N ALA A 241 13.36 7.77 -22.55
CA ALA A 241 12.47 6.62 -22.67
C ALA A 241 11.13 6.87 -21.96
N GLU A 242 10.05 6.54 -22.64
CA GLU A 242 8.69 6.57 -22.11
C GLU A 242 8.37 5.20 -21.49
N ILE A 243 8.02 5.17 -20.21
CA ILE A 243 7.41 4.00 -19.58
C ILE A 243 5.91 4.04 -19.85
N VAL A 244 5.42 3.05 -20.58
CA VAL A 244 4.01 2.94 -20.98
C VAL A 244 3.23 2.11 -19.96
N PHE A 245 3.77 0.94 -19.59
CA PHE A 245 3.15 0.06 -18.60
C PHE A 245 4.19 -0.41 -17.60
N CYS A 246 3.83 -0.50 -16.33
CA CYS A 246 4.67 -1.06 -15.28
C CYS A 246 3.78 -1.87 -14.33
N VAL A 247 3.88 -3.20 -14.38
CA VAL A 247 3.00 -4.09 -13.62
C VAL A 247 3.76 -5.25 -13.01
N VAL A 248 3.25 -5.72 -11.87
CA VAL A 248 3.72 -6.93 -11.19
C VAL A 248 2.49 -7.70 -10.73
N SER A 249 2.50 -9.04 -10.85
CA SER A 249 1.45 -9.90 -10.35
C SER A 249 1.16 -9.62 -8.88
N SER A 250 -0.11 -9.46 -8.51
CA SER A 250 -0.55 -9.14 -7.15
C SER A 250 0.00 -10.13 -6.10
N THR A 251 0.13 -11.40 -6.47
CA THR A 251 0.70 -12.46 -5.61
C THR A 251 2.19 -12.28 -5.32
N GLU A 252 2.90 -11.51 -6.14
CA GLU A 252 4.36 -11.34 -6.10
C GLU A 252 4.76 -9.90 -5.71
N GLN A 253 3.83 -8.94 -5.63
CA GLN A 253 4.12 -7.52 -5.36
C GLN A 253 4.91 -7.29 -4.05
N ALA A 254 4.62 -8.06 -2.99
CA ALA A 254 5.29 -7.93 -1.69
C ALA A 254 6.77 -8.38 -1.69
N LYS A 255 7.22 -9.10 -2.72
CA LYS A 255 8.58 -9.65 -2.81
C LYS A 255 9.62 -8.69 -3.38
N GLY A 256 9.20 -7.49 -3.78
CA GLY A 256 10.09 -6.43 -4.26
C GLY A 256 10.42 -6.49 -5.76
N TYR A 257 9.69 -7.29 -6.55
CA TYR A 257 9.87 -7.41 -8.00
C TYR A 257 9.79 -6.07 -8.73
N GLY A 258 8.88 -5.17 -8.35
CA GLY A 258 8.70 -3.89 -9.04
C GLY A 258 9.95 -3.00 -8.95
N SER A 259 10.52 -2.84 -7.75
CA SER A 259 11.78 -2.11 -7.58
C SER A 259 12.95 -2.81 -8.30
N HIS A 260 12.95 -4.14 -8.30
CA HIS A 260 14.01 -4.91 -8.96
C HIS A 260 13.96 -4.78 -10.49
N LEU A 261 12.77 -4.85 -11.09
CA LEU A 261 12.52 -4.56 -12.50
C LEU A 261 12.99 -3.16 -12.88
N MET A 262 12.65 -2.17 -12.06
CA MET A 262 13.03 -0.78 -12.31
C MET A 262 14.55 -0.58 -12.26
N ASN A 263 15.26 -1.22 -11.32
CA ASN A 263 16.72 -1.17 -11.27
C ASN A 263 17.35 -1.80 -12.52
N HIS A 264 16.86 -2.98 -12.92
CA HIS A 264 17.28 -3.64 -14.16
C HIS A 264 17.02 -2.78 -15.40
N LEU A 265 15.88 -2.10 -15.45
CA LEU A 265 15.52 -1.19 -16.54
C LEU A 265 16.48 -0.01 -16.60
N LYS A 266 16.74 0.64 -15.45
CA LYS A 266 17.65 1.78 -15.39
C LYS A 266 19.05 1.43 -15.83
N ASP A 267 19.63 0.37 -15.29
CA ASP A 267 20.97 -0.07 -15.68
C ASP A 267 21.01 -0.45 -17.17
N HIS A 268 19.99 -1.16 -17.67
CA HIS A 268 19.91 -1.49 -19.09
C HIS A 268 19.85 -0.26 -20.00
N LEU A 269 18.94 0.68 -19.72
CA LEU A 269 18.72 1.87 -20.55
C LEU A 269 19.90 2.84 -20.51
N LYS A 270 20.48 3.02 -19.33
CA LYS A 270 21.62 3.91 -19.11
C LYS A 270 22.91 3.33 -19.72
N ASP A 271 23.21 2.06 -19.49
CA ASP A 271 24.49 1.46 -19.90
C ASP A 271 24.49 0.95 -21.34
N LYS A 272 23.35 0.47 -21.86
CA LYS A 272 23.28 -0.09 -23.23
C LYS A 272 22.67 0.85 -24.26
N GLU A 273 21.62 1.59 -23.89
CA GLU A 273 20.84 2.42 -24.82
C GLU A 273 21.22 3.91 -24.77
N GLY A 274 22.11 4.32 -23.84
CA GLY A 274 22.54 5.72 -23.71
C GLY A 274 21.43 6.68 -23.24
N ILE A 275 20.35 6.16 -22.67
CA ILE A 275 19.21 6.95 -22.20
C ILE A 275 19.52 7.56 -20.84
N LYS A 276 19.14 8.82 -20.64
CA LYS A 276 19.35 9.56 -19.37
C LYS A 276 18.07 9.85 -18.62
N HIS A 277 16.97 10.01 -19.35
CA HIS A 277 15.69 10.43 -18.78
C HIS A 277 14.63 9.34 -18.99
N LEU A 278 13.87 9.06 -17.94
CA LEU A 278 12.66 8.27 -17.99
C LEU A 278 11.47 9.18 -17.72
N MET A 279 10.42 9.00 -18.50
CA MET A 279 9.17 9.70 -18.29
C MET A 279 8.00 8.73 -18.31
N THR A 280 6.99 9.02 -17.50
CA THR A 280 5.79 8.19 -17.36
C THR A 280 4.62 9.05 -16.96
N TYR A 281 3.43 8.64 -17.37
CA TYR A 281 2.20 9.03 -16.70
C TYR A 281 1.88 8.00 -15.61
N ALA A 282 1.69 8.47 -14.38
CA ALA A 282 1.41 7.62 -13.23
C ALA A 282 0.03 7.93 -12.66
N ASP A 283 -0.74 6.88 -12.35
CA ASP A 283 -1.97 7.01 -11.60
C ASP A 283 -1.69 7.32 -10.12
N ASN A 284 -2.73 7.73 -9.40
CA ASN A 284 -2.61 8.12 -7.99
C ASN A 284 -2.10 6.99 -7.09
N HIS A 285 -2.38 5.74 -7.44
CA HIS A 285 -1.94 4.56 -6.67
C HIS A 285 -0.46 4.23 -6.91
N ALA A 286 0.07 4.46 -8.11
CA ALA A 286 1.47 4.19 -8.45
C ALA A 286 2.43 5.35 -8.14
N MET A 287 1.95 6.56 -7.87
CA MET A 287 2.83 7.71 -7.55
C MET A 287 3.85 7.40 -6.45
N GLY A 288 3.44 6.71 -5.38
CA GLY A 288 4.34 6.33 -4.29
C GLY A 288 5.45 5.36 -4.72
N PHE A 289 5.15 4.46 -5.66
CA PHE A 289 6.13 3.56 -6.27
C PHE A 289 7.14 4.34 -7.11
N PHE A 290 6.67 5.21 -8.01
CA PHE A 290 7.56 6.00 -8.87
C PHE A 290 8.43 6.96 -8.06
N LYS A 291 7.88 7.65 -7.05
CA LYS A 291 8.67 8.50 -6.13
C LYS A 291 9.79 7.73 -5.43
N LYS A 292 9.50 6.52 -4.92
CA LYS A 292 10.52 5.65 -4.30
C LYS A 292 11.62 5.23 -5.27
N ASN A 293 11.31 5.18 -6.56
CA ASN A 293 12.26 4.89 -7.63
C ASN A 293 12.87 6.18 -8.24
N GLY A 294 12.81 7.33 -7.55
CA GLY A 294 13.49 8.55 -7.99
C GLY A 294 12.79 9.31 -9.11
N PHE A 295 11.49 9.10 -9.31
CA PHE A 295 10.67 9.96 -10.15
C PHE A 295 10.15 11.16 -9.36
N THR A 296 10.05 12.30 -10.02
CA THR A 296 9.48 13.55 -9.49
C THR A 296 8.41 14.09 -10.43
N THR A 297 7.48 14.86 -9.90
CA THR A 297 6.49 15.63 -10.69
C THR A 297 7.08 16.94 -11.22
N ASP A 298 8.28 17.31 -10.76
CA ASP A 298 9.01 18.48 -11.24
C ASP A 298 9.76 18.13 -12.53
N ILE A 299 9.18 18.52 -13.67
CA ILE A 299 9.72 18.21 -15.00
C ILE A 299 10.77 19.26 -15.36
N THR A 300 12.03 18.84 -15.31
CA THR A 300 13.21 19.68 -15.62
C THR A 300 13.64 19.58 -17.07
N LEU A 301 13.20 18.53 -17.79
CA LEU A 301 13.52 18.34 -19.20
C LEU A 301 12.76 19.35 -20.07
N ASP A 302 13.47 19.96 -21.04
CA ASP A 302 12.87 20.93 -21.95
C ASP A 302 11.65 20.33 -22.67
N ARG A 303 10.57 21.10 -22.75
CA ARG A 303 9.30 20.64 -23.34
C ARG A 303 9.47 20.17 -24.77
N SER A 304 10.33 20.78 -25.57
CA SER A 304 10.58 20.37 -26.96
C SER A 304 11.09 18.93 -27.09
N LEU A 305 11.73 18.39 -26.04
CA LEU A 305 12.32 17.07 -26.05
C LEU A 305 11.32 15.94 -25.75
N TRP A 306 10.13 16.25 -25.23
CA TRP A 306 9.17 15.22 -24.81
C TRP A 306 7.73 15.52 -25.17
N MET A 307 7.36 16.80 -25.31
CA MET A 307 6.01 17.21 -25.69
C MET A 307 5.74 16.76 -27.13
N SER A 308 4.60 16.07 -27.33
CA SER A 308 4.21 15.39 -28.58
C SER A 308 4.88 14.04 -28.87
N PHE A 309 5.88 13.62 -28.09
CA PHE A 309 6.50 12.28 -28.22
C PHE A 309 5.85 11.26 -27.29
N ILE A 310 5.59 11.68 -26.06
CA ILE A 310 4.97 10.88 -25.00
C ILE A 310 3.44 10.98 -25.11
N LYS A 311 2.74 9.89 -24.78
CA LYS A 311 1.27 9.87 -24.78
C LYS A 311 0.70 10.47 -23.50
N ASP A 312 -0.28 11.34 -23.65
CA ASP A 312 -1.05 11.89 -22.54
C ASP A 312 -2.16 10.93 -22.11
N TYR A 313 -2.41 10.87 -20.80
CA TYR A 313 -3.47 10.06 -20.21
C TYR A 313 -4.30 10.92 -19.26
N ASP A 314 -5.62 10.88 -19.43
CA ASP A 314 -6.55 11.58 -18.54
C ASP A 314 -6.43 11.05 -17.11
N GLU A 315 -6.51 11.96 -16.14
CA GLU A 315 -6.40 11.67 -14.69
C GLU A 315 -5.06 11.07 -14.22
N ALA A 316 -4.03 11.07 -15.07
CA ALA A 316 -2.68 10.64 -14.70
C ALA A 316 -1.73 11.84 -14.52
N THR A 317 -0.75 11.69 -13.63
CA THR A 317 0.26 12.72 -13.38
C THR A 317 1.55 12.37 -14.12
N ILE A 318 2.07 13.31 -14.91
CA ILE A 318 3.37 13.17 -15.56
C ILE A 318 4.49 13.19 -14.52
N MET A 319 5.45 12.28 -14.66
CA MET A 319 6.59 12.16 -13.78
C MET A 319 7.88 11.92 -14.57
N GLN A 320 8.97 12.53 -14.12
CA GLN A 320 10.31 12.40 -14.71
C GLN A 320 11.28 11.73 -13.71
N CYS A 321 12.12 10.82 -14.18
CA CYS A 321 13.29 10.34 -13.48
C CYS A 321 14.55 10.59 -14.31
N THR A 322 15.48 11.37 -13.78
CA THR A 322 16.81 11.54 -14.36
C THR A 322 17.77 10.54 -13.72
N MET A 323 18.33 9.65 -14.53
CA MET A 323 19.23 8.60 -14.06
C MET A 323 20.63 9.16 -13.80
N ILE A 324 21.31 8.59 -12.80
CA ILE A 324 22.67 9.00 -12.41
C ILE A 324 23.68 8.09 -13.11
N GLU A 325 24.48 8.65 -14.02
CA GLU A 325 25.43 7.91 -14.86
C GLU A 325 26.35 6.98 -14.07
N LYS A 326 26.93 7.48 -12.96
CA LYS A 326 27.93 6.78 -12.14
C LYS A 326 27.36 5.69 -11.23
N VAL A 327 26.03 5.54 -11.14
CA VAL A 327 25.38 4.62 -10.20
C VAL A 327 24.93 3.36 -10.92
N GLU A 328 25.33 2.20 -10.40
CA GLU A 328 24.76 0.90 -10.75
C GLU A 328 23.57 0.63 -9.84
N TYR A 329 22.35 0.68 -10.38
CA TYR A 329 21.10 0.64 -9.61
C TYR A 329 20.86 -0.74 -8.99
N LEU A 330 21.29 -1.83 -9.62
CA LEU A 330 21.24 -3.18 -9.03
C LEU A 330 22.09 -3.30 -7.76
N LYS A 331 23.22 -2.59 -7.69
CA LYS A 331 24.12 -2.55 -6.52
C LYS A 331 23.94 -1.29 -5.66
N LEU A 332 22.80 -0.59 -5.81
CA LEU A 332 22.53 0.67 -5.12
C LEU A 332 22.60 0.50 -3.59
N HIS A 333 22.00 -0.56 -3.06
CA HIS A 333 21.96 -0.80 -1.61
C HIS A 333 23.36 -1.05 -1.03
N GLU A 334 24.19 -1.83 -1.72
CA GLU A 334 25.59 -2.06 -1.33
C GLU A 334 26.42 -0.78 -1.38
N THR A 335 26.22 0.02 -2.43
CA THR A 335 26.92 1.31 -2.60
C THR A 335 26.55 2.28 -1.49
N LEU A 336 25.27 2.40 -1.16
CA LEU A 336 24.79 3.25 -0.06
C LEU A 336 25.31 2.76 1.30
N ALA A 337 25.34 1.44 1.54
CA ALA A 337 25.91 0.89 2.76
C ALA A 337 27.39 1.25 2.91
N ARG A 338 28.17 1.12 1.82
CA ARG A 338 29.60 1.49 1.78
C ARG A 338 29.82 2.98 2.02
N GLN A 339 29.00 3.85 1.42
CA GLN A 339 29.06 5.30 1.62
C GLN A 339 28.75 5.68 3.08
N ARG A 340 27.68 5.10 3.65
CA ARG A 340 27.33 5.33 5.06
C ARG A 340 28.45 4.91 6.00
N LYS A 341 29.09 3.77 5.73
CA LYS A 341 30.27 3.31 6.48
C LYS A 341 31.39 4.34 6.42
N ALA A 342 31.79 4.78 5.22
CA ALA A 342 32.88 5.75 5.06
C ALA A 342 32.61 7.04 5.86
N ILE A 343 31.36 7.53 5.86
CA ILE A 343 30.94 8.69 6.66
C ILE A 343 31.06 8.38 8.16
N ARG A 344 30.57 7.22 8.62
CA ARG A 344 30.67 6.84 10.05
C ARG A 344 32.10 6.67 10.51
N ASP A 345 32.96 6.07 9.69
CA ASP A 345 34.38 5.90 10.00
C ASP A 345 35.04 7.28 10.17
N LYS A 346 34.70 8.25 9.30
CA LYS A 346 35.18 9.63 9.43
C LYS A 346 34.62 10.35 10.66
N ILE A 347 33.35 10.15 11.01
CA ILE A 347 32.74 10.68 12.23
C ILE A 347 33.41 10.05 13.46
N ALA A 348 33.69 8.74 13.44
CA ALA A 348 34.33 8.03 14.53
C ALA A 348 35.78 8.50 14.74
N GLU A 349 36.51 8.80 13.68
CA GLU A 349 37.84 9.43 13.74
C GLU A 349 37.79 10.77 14.48
N ARG A 350 36.83 11.65 14.13
CA ARG A 350 36.62 12.91 14.86
C ARG A 350 36.18 12.69 16.32
N ARG A 351 35.35 11.68 16.55
CA ARG A 351 34.82 11.35 17.89
C ARG A 351 35.89 10.80 18.84
N LYS A 352 36.97 10.17 18.34
CA LYS A 352 38.10 9.73 19.20
C LYS A 352 38.69 10.89 20.01
N ASN A 353 38.63 12.10 19.47
CA ASN A 353 39.12 13.31 20.13
C ASN A 353 38.05 14.00 21.00
N THR A 354 36.84 13.45 21.09
CA THR A 354 35.80 13.97 21.98
C THR A 354 36.01 13.37 23.37
N PRO A 355 36.32 14.18 24.40
CA PRO A 355 36.46 13.67 25.76
C PRO A 355 35.16 13.00 26.21
N ARG A 356 35.28 11.78 26.75
CA ARG A 356 34.17 11.12 27.44
C ARG A 356 34.12 11.68 28.84
N TYR A 357 33.10 12.48 29.12
CA TYR A 357 32.88 13.01 30.47
C TYR A 357 32.30 11.92 31.36
N GLN A 358 32.86 11.80 32.56
CA GLN A 358 32.27 10.99 33.63
C GLN A 358 30.92 11.60 34.02
N GLY A 359 29.94 10.76 34.34
CA GLY A 359 28.66 11.23 34.86
C GLY A 359 28.87 12.06 36.13
N LEU A 360 28.16 13.18 36.23
CA LEU A 360 28.32 14.11 37.35
C LEU A 360 27.85 13.46 38.67
N ASP A 361 28.71 13.47 39.68
CA ASP A 361 28.46 12.81 40.97
C ASP A 361 27.27 13.41 41.75
N ILE A 362 26.95 14.68 41.49
CA ILE A 362 25.79 15.40 42.07
C ILE A 362 24.44 14.74 41.78
N PHE A 363 24.34 13.88 40.77
CA PHE A 363 23.10 13.16 40.43
C PHE A 363 23.08 11.70 40.94
N LYS A 364 24.10 11.25 41.70
CA LYS A 364 24.16 9.87 42.22
C LYS A 364 23.06 9.54 43.24
N ASN A 365 22.59 10.53 44.01
CA ASN A 365 21.62 10.34 45.09
C ASN A 365 20.16 10.58 44.68
N GLY A 366 19.85 10.54 43.38
CA GLY A 366 18.46 10.63 42.93
C GLY A 366 17.81 11.99 43.21
N ALA A 367 18.57 13.08 43.20
CA ALA A 367 17.97 14.36 42.82
C ALA A 367 17.57 14.20 41.35
N GLU A 368 16.29 13.90 41.12
CA GLU A 368 15.66 13.89 39.81
C GLU A 368 16.24 15.05 39.03
N SER A 369 16.81 14.75 37.88
CA SER A 369 17.59 15.70 37.10
C SER A 369 16.70 16.79 36.49
N GLY A 370 15.65 17.29 37.15
CA GLY A 370 14.61 18.12 36.53
C GLY A 370 13.90 17.42 35.36
N TRP A 371 14.29 16.18 35.02
CA TRP A 371 13.72 15.30 34.02
C TRP A 371 12.51 14.62 34.64
N ASN A 372 11.40 15.33 34.62
CA ASN A 372 10.10 14.84 34.98
C ASN A 372 9.48 14.05 33.81
N GLU A 373 8.48 13.22 34.12
CA GLU A 373 7.79 12.34 33.17
C GLU A 373 7.24 13.12 31.95
N GLU A 374 6.90 14.40 32.14
CA GLU A 374 6.50 15.34 31.08
C GLU A 374 7.65 15.71 30.12
N MET A 375 8.87 15.92 30.64
CA MET A 375 10.07 16.14 29.83
C MET A 375 10.52 14.87 29.13
N GLU A 376 10.39 13.72 29.77
CA GLU A 376 10.66 12.42 29.17
C GLU A 376 9.63 12.09 28.08
N ALA A 377 8.36 12.46 28.23
CA ALA A 377 7.35 12.38 27.17
C ALA A 377 7.66 13.34 26.00
N ARG A 378 8.24 14.51 26.27
CA ARG A 378 8.76 15.45 25.26
C ARG A 378 9.96 14.88 24.50
N ALA A 379 10.89 14.24 25.20
CA ALA A 379 12.15 13.72 24.64
C ALA A 379 12.02 12.34 23.99
N ARG A 380 11.14 11.47 24.50
CA ARG A 380 10.83 10.15 23.93
C ARG A 380 10.03 10.22 22.63
N GLY A 381 9.66 11.42 22.20
CA GLY A 381 9.29 11.67 20.81
C GLY A 381 8.10 10.83 20.36
N ASN A 382 7.02 10.79 21.14
CA ASN A 382 5.74 10.39 20.61
C ASN A 382 4.96 11.64 20.24
N LYS A 383 5.23 12.19 19.06
CA LYS A 383 4.39 13.20 18.42
C LYS A 383 4.77 13.26 16.95
N LYS A 384 3.88 12.79 16.06
CA LYS A 384 3.65 13.57 14.84
C LYS A 384 3.52 15.01 15.34
N SER A 385 4.41 15.92 14.90
CA SER A 385 4.36 17.32 15.33
C SER A 385 2.90 17.80 15.36
N ILE A 386 2.48 18.59 16.34
CA ILE A 386 1.09 19.13 16.38
C ILE A 386 0.73 19.74 15.02
N ARG A 387 1.71 20.37 14.37
CA ARG A 387 1.64 20.83 12.98
C ARG A 387 1.32 19.72 11.98
N ASN A 388 2.00 18.58 12.06
CA ASN A 388 1.73 17.41 11.21
C ASN A 388 0.36 16.79 11.51
N ILE A 389 -0.11 16.83 12.76
CA ILE A 389 -1.46 16.39 13.13
C ILE A 389 -2.48 17.32 12.45
N MET A 390 -2.35 18.63 12.61
CA MET A 390 -3.21 19.63 11.95
C MET A 390 -3.19 19.46 10.42
N ALA A 391 -2.00 19.29 9.82
CA ALA A 391 -1.85 19.10 8.37
C ALA A 391 -2.53 17.81 7.88
N ASN A 392 -2.34 16.69 8.60
CA ASN A 392 -2.98 15.43 8.25
C ASN A 392 -4.50 15.51 8.37
N ILE A 393 -5.02 16.05 9.48
CA ILE A 393 -6.46 16.21 9.67
C ILE A 393 -7.04 17.15 8.59
N THR A 394 -6.39 18.27 8.29
CA THR A 394 -6.85 19.21 7.24
C THR A 394 -6.92 18.52 5.87
N SER A 395 -5.87 17.75 5.51
CA SER A 395 -5.84 16.96 4.27
C SER A 395 -6.95 15.89 4.25
N GLU A 396 -7.15 15.16 5.36
CA GLU A 396 -8.21 14.16 5.49
C GLU A 396 -9.62 14.77 5.36
N LEU A 397 -9.84 15.96 5.94
CA LEU A 397 -11.08 16.70 5.80
C LEU A 397 -11.34 17.12 4.36
N LYS A 398 -10.35 17.68 3.64
CA LYS A 398 -10.49 18.06 2.22
C LYS A 398 -10.80 16.87 1.31
N LYS A 399 -10.27 15.68 1.63
CA LYS A 399 -10.54 14.43 0.88
C LYS A 399 -11.91 13.83 1.17
N ASN A 400 -12.52 14.15 2.31
CA ASN A 400 -13.84 13.64 2.64
C ASN A 400 -14.89 14.12 1.60
N PRO A 401 -15.73 13.25 1.04
CA PRO A 401 -16.76 13.63 0.06
C PRO A 401 -17.70 14.75 0.55
N LYS A 402 -17.97 14.83 1.86
CA LYS A 402 -18.85 15.85 2.45
C LYS A 402 -18.21 17.23 2.58
N SER A 403 -16.92 17.38 2.23
CA SER A 403 -16.20 18.65 2.36
C SER A 403 -16.39 19.64 1.22
N TRP A 404 -16.98 19.21 0.09
CA TRP A 404 -17.06 20.03 -1.13
C TRP A 404 -17.54 21.48 -0.91
N PRO A 405 -18.52 21.81 -0.02
CA PRO A 405 -18.94 23.19 0.16
C PRO A 405 -17.95 24.05 0.95
N PHE A 406 -17.01 23.42 1.66
CA PHE A 406 -16.12 24.07 2.62
C PHE A 406 -14.67 24.13 2.12
N ARG A 407 -14.39 23.62 0.91
CA ARG A 407 -13.03 23.53 0.38
C ARG A 407 -12.43 24.91 0.10
N ASN A 408 -13.25 25.82 -0.43
CA ASN A 408 -12.86 27.16 -0.82
C ASN A 408 -13.81 28.17 -0.17
N ALA A 409 -13.40 29.45 -0.16
CA ALA A 409 -14.27 30.54 0.28
C ALA A 409 -15.54 30.62 -0.59
N VAL A 410 -16.66 30.99 0.02
CA VAL A 410 -17.92 31.23 -0.67
C VAL A 410 -17.76 32.44 -1.59
N SER A 411 -18.09 32.30 -2.88
CA SER A 411 -17.97 33.41 -3.82
C SER A 411 -19.03 34.48 -3.53
N HIS A 412 -18.61 35.74 -3.43
CA HIS A 412 -19.53 36.88 -3.33
C HIS A 412 -20.40 37.01 -4.58
N ASP A 413 -19.88 36.65 -5.76
CA ASP A 413 -20.64 36.75 -7.01
C ASP A 413 -21.75 35.68 -7.09
N GLU A 414 -21.52 34.52 -6.50
CA GLU A 414 -22.50 33.43 -6.44
C GLU A 414 -23.48 33.60 -5.28
N VAL A 415 -23.02 34.16 -4.16
CA VAL A 415 -23.82 34.35 -2.93
C VAL A 415 -23.61 35.78 -2.37
N PRO A 416 -24.29 36.79 -2.95
CA PRO A 416 -24.03 38.21 -2.65
C PRO A 416 -24.27 38.64 -1.21
N ASP A 417 -25.22 38.03 -0.52
CA ASP A 417 -25.59 38.37 0.85
C ASP A 417 -24.80 37.59 1.91
N TYR A 418 -23.96 36.63 1.51
CA TYR A 418 -23.23 35.77 2.44
C TYR A 418 -22.39 36.54 3.44
N TYR A 419 -21.61 37.52 2.98
CA TYR A 419 -20.71 38.32 3.81
C TYR A 419 -21.43 39.41 4.62
N ASN A 420 -22.71 39.68 4.32
CA ASN A 420 -23.55 40.53 5.16
C ASN A 420 -24.00 39.79 6.42
N VAL A 421 -24.21 38.47 6.31
CA VAL A 421 -24.65 37.59 7.41
C VAL A 421 -23.44 37.03 8.17
N ILE A 422 -22.44 36.49 7.47
CA ILE A 422 -21.28 35.80 8.07
C ILE A 422 -20.12 36.77 8.28
N LYS A 423 -19.83 37.08 9.55
CA LYS A 423 -18.79 38.05 9.95
C LYS A 423 -17.37 37.49 9.97
N ASN A 424 -17.22 36.20 10.25
CA ASN A 424 -15.92 35.53 10.34
C ASN A 424 -15.83 34.38 9.33
N PRO A 425 -15.70 34.66 8.02
CA PRO A 425 -15.64 33.63 7.00
C PRO A 425 -14.38 32.75 7.16
N MET A 426 -14.58 31.44 7.10
CA MET A 426 -13.55 30.42 7.23
C MET A 426 -13.85 29.26 6.27
N ASP A 427 -12.79 28.67 5.71
CA ASP A 427 -12.83 27.56 4.76
C ASP A 427 -11.56 26.70 4.89
N LEU A 428 -11.58 25.48 4.35
CA LEU A 428 -10.49 24.52 4.49
C LEU A 428 -9.20 24.97 3.77
N SER A 429 -9.29 25.73 2.67
CA SER A 429 -8.09 26.26 2.00
C SER A 429 -7.39 27.32 2.84
N LYS A 430 -8.16 28.17 3.55
CA LYS A 430 -7.63 29.16 4.48
C LYS A 430 -6.99 28.50 5.70
N ILE A 431 -7.61 27.44 6.23
CA ILE A 431 -7.04 26.67 7.34
C ILE A 431 -5.75 25.97 6.91
N GLU A 432 -5.73 25.33 5.73
CA GLU A 432 -4.52 24.70 5.17
C GLU A 432 -3.36 25.69 5.06
N LYS A 433 -3.60 26.88 4.50
CA LYS A 433 -2.60 27.96 4.45
C LYS A 433 -2.10 28.34 5.84
N LYS A 434 -3.00 28.51 6.83
CA LYS A 434 -2.62 28.84 8.22
C LYS A 434 -1.79 27.73 8.88
N VAL A 435 -2.07 26.46 8.58
CA VAL A 435 -1.25 25.33 9.04
C VAL A 435 0.13 25.38 8.39
N GLU A 436 0.21 25.60 7.07
CA GLU A 436 1.47 25.70 6.31
C GLU A 436 2.32 26.89 6.73
N SER A 437 1.72 28.04 7.02
CA SER A 437 2.44 29.25 7.47
C SER A 437 2.73 29.27 8.98
N ASN A 438 2.37 28.20 9.71
CA ASN A 438 2.58 28.09 11.16
C ASN A 438 1.85 29.16 11.99
N CYS A 439 0.67 29.58 11.56
CA CYS A 439 -0.09 30.67 12.21
C CYS A 439 -0.85 30.23 13.47
N TYR A 440 -0.98 28.94 13.74
CA TYR A 440 -1.65 28.43 14.95
C TYR A 440 -0.67 28.30 16.11
N LYS A 441 -0.97 28.99 17.22
CA LYS A 441 -0.16 28.94 18.45
C LYS A 441 -0.49 27.70 19.29
N SER A 442 -1.74 27.24 19.22
CA SER A 442 -2.24 26.05 19.89
C SER A 442 -3.10 25.19 18.96
N ILE A 443 -3.34 23.93 19.34
CA ILE A 443 -4.28 23.06 18.63
C ILE A 443 -5.74 23.52 18.82
N ASP A 444 -6.04 24.20 19.92
CA ASP A 444 -7.36 24.76 20.21
C ASP A 444 -7.74 25.87 19.23
N ASP A 445 -6.77 26.71 18.83
CA ASP A 445 -6.96 27.74 17.80
C ASP A 445 -7.37 27.10 16.46
N TYR A 446 -6.74 25.98 16.11
CA TYR A 446 -7.07 25.21 14.90
C TYR A 446 -8.46 24.57 14.99
N ILE A 447 -8.79 23.96 16.13
CA ILE A 447 -10.12 23.37 16.38
C ILE A 447 -11.21 24.44 16.30
N SER A 448 -10.95 25.64 16.81
CA SER A 448 -11.89 26.78 16.76
C SER A 448 -12.20 27.22 15.33
N ASP A 449 -11.18 27.33 14.48
CA ASP A 449 -11.37 27.68 13.07
C ASP A 449 -12.15 26.61 12.31
N ILE A 450 -11.86 25.32 12.54
CA ILE A 450 -12.63 24.21 11.93
C ILE A 450 -14.10 24.26 12.37
N LYS A 451 -14.37 24.52 13.67
CA LYS A 451 -15.75 24.67 14.17
C LYS A 451 -16.45 25.88 13.56
N THR A 452 -15.72 26.96 13.30
CA THR A 452 -16.25 28.18 12.67
C THR A 452 -16.84 27.90 11.28
N ILE A 453 -16.22 26.98 10.52
CA ILE A 453 -16.78 26.52 9.23
C ILE A 453 -18.19 25.95 9.44
N PHE A 454 -18.36 25.06 10.41
CA PHE A 454 -19.64 24.38 10.66
C PHE A 454 -20.69 25.32 11.28
N SER A 455 -20.29 26.22 12.17
CA SER A 455 -21.20 27.20 12.75
C SER A 455 -21.68 28.20 11.71
N ASN A 456 -20.79 28.71 10.84
CA ASN A 456 -21.18 29.60 9.75
C ASN A 456 -22.13 28.91 8.77
N CYS A 457 -21.88 27.64 8.47
CA CYS A 457 -22.78 26.86 7.62
C CYS A 457 -24.19 26.77 8.21
N ARG A 458 -24.32 26.49 9.52
CA ARG A 458 -25.61 26.38 10.22
C ARG A 458 -26.29 27.74 10.44
N LEU A 459 -25.51 28.81 10.58
CA LEU A 459 -26.03 30.17 10.72
C LEU A 459 -26.65 30.68 9.41
N TYR A 460 -26.00 30.38 8.29
CA TYR A 460 -26.44 30.87 6.98
C TYR A 460 -27.52 30.00 6.33
N ASN A 461 -27.40 28.68 6.44
CA ASN A 461 -28.25 27.75 5.70
C ASN A 461 -29.37 27.20 6.58
N ALA A 462 -30.57 27.08 6.01
CA ALA A 462 -31.70 26.45 6.67
C ALA A 462 -31.42 24.98 7.05
N GLU A 463 -32.07 24.53 8.12
CA GLU A 463 -31.99 23.13 8.56
C GLU A 463 -32.45 22.16 7.46
N GLY A 464 -31.83 20.98 7.40
CA GLY A 464 -32.16 19.94 6.42
C GLY A 464 -31.55 20.11 5.02
N THR A 465 -30.96 21.28 4.72
CA THR A 465 -30.21 21.51 3.47
C THR A 465 -29.01 20.57 3.32
N ILE A 466 -28.56 20.36 2.08
CA ILE A 466 -27.38 19.53 1.79
C ILE A 466 -26.12 20.08 2.48
N TYR A 467 -26.00 21.40 2.59
CA TYR A 467 -24.90 22.09 3.26
C TYR A 467 -24.85 21.74 4.76
N VAL A 468 -25.99 21.84 5.47
CA VAL A 468 -26.07 21.49 6.89
C VAL A 468 -25.81 19.99 7.12
N LYS A 469 -26.30 19.11 6.23
CA LYS A 469 -26.00 17.67 6.27
C LYS A 469 -24.51 17.37 6.04
N CYS A 470 -23.87 18.10 5.13
CA CYS A 470 -22.44 18.04 4.89
C CYS A 470 -21.64 18.51 6.12
N ALA A 471 -22.01 19.64 6.72
CA ALA A 471 -21.38 20.16 7.93
C ALA A 471 -21.46 19.15 9.09
N ALA A 472 -22.64 18.60 9.38
CA ALA A 472 -22.82 17.61 10.44
C ALA A 472 -21.98 16.34 10.21
N GLY A 473 -21.94 15.85 8.97
CA GLY A 473 -21.16 14.67 8.62
C GLY A 473 -19.64 14.91 8.72
N LEU A 474 -19.17 16.08 8.30
CA LEU A 474 -17.75 16.42 8.34
C LEU A 474 -17.29 16.76 9.78
N GLU A 475 -18.15 17.37 10.59
CA GLU A 475 -17.90 17.64 12.02
C GLU A 475 -17.78 16.33 12.82
N LYS A 476 -18.66 15.36 12.57
CA LYS A 476 -18.54 14.01 13.17
C LYS A 476 -17.20 13.37 12.81
N TYR A 477 -16.83 13.39 11.53
CA TYR A 477 -15.55 12.84 11.06
C TYR A 477 -14.35 13.57 11.69
N PHE A 478 -14.40 14.90 11.81
CA PHE A 478 -13.37 15.69 12.49
C PHE A 478 -13.18 15.26 13.95
N ILE A 479 -14.26 15.06 14.70
CA ILE A 479 -14.21 14.59 16.09
C ILE A 479 -13.58 13.19 16.18
N GLU A 480 -13.92 12.28 15.25
CA GLU A 480 -13.30 10.96 15.18
C GLU A 480 -11.79 11.04 14.89
N ARG A 481 -11.36 11.99 14.06
CA ARG A 481 -9.93 12.24 13.80
C ARG A 481 -9.22 12.79 15.03
N LEU A 482 -9.80 13.75 15.75
CA LEU A 482 -9.22 14.26 17.00
C LEU A 482 -8.98 13.14 18.02
N LYS A 483 -9.95 12.22 18.17
CA LYS A 483 -9.81 11.02 19.02
C LYS A 483 -8.70 10.08 18.52
N PHE A 484 -8.64 9.83 17.21
CA PHE A 484 -7.59 8.98 16.63
C PHE A 484 -6.16 9.53 16.86
N TYR A 485 -6.02 10.85 16.94
CA TYR A 485 -4.73 11.52 17.20
C TYR A 485 -4.49 11.83 18.69
N ASP A 486 -5.31 11.28 19.61
CA ASP A 486 -5.25 11.52 21.06
C ASP A 486 -5.19 13.02 21.43
N VAL A 487 -5.89 13.86 20.66
CA VAL A 487 -5.96 15.29 20.93
C VAL A 487 -6.98 15.53 22.06
N PRO A 488 -6.57 16.11 23.20
CA PRO A 488 -7.50 16.42 24.28
C PRO A 488 -8.55 17.40 23.76
N PHE A 489 -9.83 17.01 23.84
CA PHE A 489 -10.94 17.87 23.43
C PHE A 489 -11.83 18.12 24.64
N THR A 490 -11.79 19.33 25.18
CA THR A 490 -12.76 19.79 26.19
C THR A 490 -14.06 20.12 25.47
N GLY A 491 -14.89 19.11 25.23
CA GLY A 491 -16.25 19.31 24.74
C GLY A 491 -17.07 20.09 25.77
N SER A 492 -17.79 21.11 25.29
CA SER A 492 -18.71 21.94 26.06
C SER A 492 -19.55 21.10 27.01
N LYS A 493 -19.56 21.50 28.29
CA LYS A 493 -20.63 21.14 29.22
C LYS A 493 -21.96 21.50 28.55
N LYS A 494 -22.88 20.53 28.55
CA LYS A 494 -24.27 20.72 28.15
C LYS A 494 -24.90 21.89 28.88
#